data_AF-A0A6A3G442-F1
#
_entry.id   AF-A0A6A3G442-F1
#
_cell.length_a   1.000
_cell.length_b   1.000
_cell.length_c   1.000
_cell.angle_alpha   90.00
_cell.angle_beta   90.00
_cell.angle_gamma   90.00
#
_symmetry.space_group_name_H-M   'P 1'
#
loop_
_entity.id
_entity.type
_entity.pdbx_description
1 polymer ?
#
loop_
_entity_poly.entity_id
_entity_poly.type
_entity_poly.pdbx_seq_one_letter_code
_entity_poly.pdbx_strand_id
1 'polypeptide(L)'
;MRIFCAIVGVTVGAFEVEIDEGATVSALKDAVKNKSDGAITAPSTKLELYLGKKDKGRGPWLTQLDVLQGVSDPGGYKHLAFTDAELQDVGLKSGELGEVSRPERADGKGPVHVLVVAPSSTATKIELLEDLQQQGVLQHVDEAVRQNMIDQA
;
A
#
# COMPACT_ATOMS: atom_id res chain seq x y z
N MET A 1 0.12 2.92 19.17
CA MET A 1 0.39 4.08 18.28
C MET A 1 -0.59 4.12 17.11
N ARG A 2 -0.68 5.27 16.42
CA ARG A 2 -1.52 5.45 15.22
C ARG A 2 -0.63 5.69 14.02
N ILE A 3 -0.81 4.89 12.98
CA ILE A 3 -0.12 5.05 11.70
C ILE A 3 -1.14 5.15 10.58
N PHE A 4 -0.72 5.73 9.46
CA PHE A 4 -1.52 5.89 8.26
C PHE A 4 -0.96 5.01 7.15
N CYS A 5 -1.84 4.21 6.56
CA CYS A 5 -1.50 3.24 5.53
C CYS A 5 -2.17 3.64 4.21
N ALA A 6 -1.52 3.39 3.08
CA ALA A 6 -2.09 3.57 1.76
C ALA A 6 -1.88 2.33 0.90
N ILE A 7 -2.88 1.96 0.10
CA ILE A 7 -2.79 0.83 -0.82
C ILE A 7 -2.24 1.33 -2.15
N VAL A 8 -1.15 0.73 -2.61
CA VAL A 8 -0.52 1.07 -3.89
C VAL A 8 -1.45 0.65 -5.03
N GLY A 9 -1.62 1.52 -6.03
CA GLY A 9 -2.46 1.25 -7.20
C GLY A 9 -3.97 1.37 -6.98
N VAL A 10 -4.41 1.79 -5.78
CA VAL A 10 -5.81 2.08 -5.47
C VAL A 10 -5.93 3.56 -5.11
N THR A 11 -6.80 4.31 -5.78
CA THR A 11 -7.03 5.76 -5.53
C THR A 11 -7.86 6.03 -4.26
N VAL A 12 -7.83 5.13 -3.29
CA VAL A 12 -8.43 5.34 -1.98
C VAL A 12 -7.41 6.09 -1.12
N GLY A 13 -7.87 7.10 -0.38
CA GLY A 13 -7.02 7.86 0.53
C GLY A 13 -6.37 6.98 1.61
N ALA A 14 -5.37 7.53 2.30
CA ALA A 14 -4.76 6.81 3.41
C ALA A 14 -5.76 6.58 4.56
N PHE A 15 -5.65 5.43 5.22
CA PHE A 15 -6.50 5.04 6.35
C PHE A 15 -5.67 4.84 7.61
N GLU A 16 -6.29 5.09 8.77
CA GLU A 16 -5.65 4.97 10.07
C GLU A 16 -5.67 3.52 10.57
N VAL A 17 -4.54 3.07 11.09
CA VAL A 17 -4.37 1.79 11.79
C VAL A 17 -3.81 2.07 13.18
N GLU A 18 -4.51 1.57 14.20
CA GLU A 18 -4.02 1.56 15.57
C GLU A 18 -3.33 0.23 15.86
N ILE A 19 -2.09 0.29 16.32
CA ILE A 19 -1.25 -0.88 16.61
C ILE A 19 -0.18 -0.54 17.65
N ASP A 20 0.27 -1.51 18.44
CA ASP A 20 1.37 -1.33 19.38
C ASP A 20 2.72 -1.17 18.65
N GLU A 21 3.66 -0.37 19.18
CA GLU A 21 4.97 -0.17 18.53
C GLU A 21 5.95 -1.33 18.74
N GLY A 22 5.74 -2.15 19.80
CA GLY A 22 6.41 -3.44 19.99
C GLY A 22 5.72 -4.59 19.27
N ALA A 23 4.63 -4.34 18.54
CA ALA A 23 4.05 -5.36 17.68
C ALA A 23 5.00 -5.71 16.53
N THR A 24 4.77 -6.86 15.90
CA THR A 24 5.57 -7.32 14.77
C THR A 24 5.00 -6.86 13.42
N VAL A 25 5.80 -6.95 12.37
CA VAL A 25 5.34 -6.73 10.99
C VAL A 25 4.19 -7.67 10.60
N SER A 26 4.17 -8.92 11.08
CA SER A 26 3.03 -9.83 10.86
C SER A 26 1.72 -9.30 11.47
N ALA A 27 1.76 -8.82 12.71
CA ALA A 27 0.59 -8.21 13.36
C ALA A 27 0.11 -6.96 12.59
N LEU A 28 1.04 -6.18 12.02
CA LEU A 28 0.71 -5.05 11.17
C LEU A 28 0.00 -5.47 9.88
N LYS A 29 0.46 -6.55 9.20
CA LYS A 29 -0.22 -7.08 8.01
C LYS A 29 -1.67 -7.46 8.30
N ASP A 30 -1.92 -8.09 9.45
CA ASP A 30 -3.27 -8.46 9.89
C ASP A 30 -4.13 -7.22 10.20
N ALA A 31 -3.59 -6.25 10.93
CA ALA A 31 -4.29 -5.02 11.27
C ALA A 31 -4.68 -4.20 10.02
N VAL A 32 -3.76 -4.07 9.06
CA VAL A 32 -3.98 -3.42 7.76
C VAL A 32 -5.10 -4.11 6.99
N LYS A 33 -5.05 -5.44 6.85
CA LYS A 33 -6.09 -6.20 6.15
C LYS A 33 -7.46 -5.98 6.80
N ASN A 34 -7.53 -6.10 8.13
CA ASN A 34 -8.79 -5.94 8.87
C ASN A 34 -9.36 -4.52 8.77
N LYS A 35 -8.50 -3.49 8.65
CA LYS A 35 -8.92 -2.08 8.50
C LYS A 35 -9.18 -1.64 7.08
N SER A 36 -8.83 -2.45 6.09
CA SER A 36 -9.00 -2.11 4.67
C SER A 36 -10.45 -2.13 4.16
N ASP A 37 -11.43 -2.49 5.00
CA ASP A 37 -12.86 -2.55 4.66
C ASP A 37 -13.15 -3.34 3.37
N GLY A 38 -12.44 -4.46 3.18
CA GLY A 38 -12.58 -5.33 2.00
C GLY A 38 -11.79 -4.89 0.77
N ALA A 39 -11.11 -3.73 0.79
CA ALA A 39 -10.22 -3.31 -0.29
C ALA A 39 -9.04 -4.28 -0.49
N ILE A 40 -8.65 -5.01 0.55
CA ILE A 40 -7.66 -6.08 0.50
C ILE A 40 -8.36 -7.43 0.68
N THR A 41 -8.55 -8.15 -0.42
CA THR A 41 -9.14 -9.50 -0.42
C THR A 41 -8.10 -10.60 -0.19
N ALA A 42 -6.83 -10.33 -0.52
CA ALA A 42 -5.73 -11.26 -0.34
C ALA A 42 -5.49 -11.59 1.15
N PRO A 43 -4.94 -12.78 1.46
CA PRO A 43 -4.50 -13.09 2.82
C PRO A 43 -3.40 -12.13 3.27
N SER A 44 -3.40 -11.76 4.54
CA SER A 44 -2.44 -10.81 5.13
C SER A 44 -1.00 -11.25 4.91
N THR A 45 -0.73 -12.56 4.93
CA THR A 45 0.60 -13.14 4.70
C THR A 45 1.18 -12.83 3.32
N LYS A 46 0.33 -12.58 2.31
CA LYS A 46 0.76 -12.23 0.95
C LYS A 46 0.94 -10.72 0.75
N LEU A 47 0.57 -9.89 1.71
CA LEU A 47 0.78 -8.44 1.60
C LEU A 47 2.26 -8.12 1.72
N GLU A 48 2.73 -7.22 0.88
CA GLU A 48 4.04 -6.60 1.03
C GLU A 48 3.85 -5.21 1.62
N LEU A 49 4.66 -4.91 2.64
CA LEU A 49 4.61 -3.64 3.34
C LEU A 49 5.91 -2.88 3.11
N TYR A 50 5.79 -1.60 2.76
CA TYR A 50 6.93 -0.73 2.54
C TYR A 50 6.82 0.50 3.44
N LEU A 51 7.95 0.96 3.97
CA LEU A 51 8.01 2.19 4.75
C LEU A 51 7.72 3.38 3.82
N GLY A 52 6.74 4.21 4.16
CA GLY A 52 6.36 5.39 3.36
C GLY A 52 7.41 6.51 3.35
N LYS A 53 8.60 6.30 3.93
CA LYS A 53 9.74 7.21 3.78
C LYS A 53 10.40 7.02 2.41
N LYS A 54 10.56 8.13 1.70
CA LYS A 54 11.31 8.19 0.43
C LYS A 54 12.78 7.76 0.64
N ASP A 55 13.51 7.57 -0.46
CA ASP A 55 14.95 7.25 -0.45
C ASP A 55 15.32 5.99 0.35
N LYS A 56 14.52 4.93 0.23
CA LYS A 56 14.68 3.65 0.94
C LYS A 56 14.68 3.80 2.47
N GLY A 57 13.80 4.65 2.99
CA GLY A 57 13.62 4.83 4.43
C GLY A 57 14.44 5.95 5.06
N ARG A 58 15.20 6.72 4.27
CA ARG A 58 16.08 7.79 4.77
C ARG A 58 15.53 9.21 4.53
N GLY A 59 14.63 9.36 3.57
CA GLY A 59 14.03 10.63 3.20
C GLY A 59 12.81 11.00 4.05
N PRO A 60 12.10 12.06 3.65
CA PRO A 60 10.85 12.45 4.29
C PRO A 60 9.76 11.40 4.07
N TRP A 61 8.76 11.42 4.96
CA TRP A 61 7.54 10.66 4.76
C TRP A 61 6.79 11.13 3.52
N LEU A 62 6.15 10.20 2.83
CA LEU A 62 5.10 10.52 1.86
C LEU A 62 3.97 11.26 2.54
N THR A 63 3.35 12.18 1.83
CA THR A 63 2.11 12.83 2.26
C THR A 63 0.90 12.13 1.67
N GLN A 64 -0.28 12.36 2.24
CA GLN A 64 -1.52 11.88 1.63
C GLN A 64 -1.73 12.48 0.23
N LEU A 65 -1.28 13.72 -0.01
CA LEU A 65 -1.26 14.32 -1.35
C LEU A 65 -0.36 13.54 -2.32
N ASP A 66 0.85 13.15 -1.92
CA ASP A 66 1.73 12.34 -2.78
C ASP A 66 1.03 11.03 -3.19
N VAL A 67 0.31 10.39 -2.25
CA VAL A 67 -0.45 9.16 -2.52
C VAL A 67 -1.60 9.40 -3.50
N LEU A 68 -2.34 10.50 -3.34
CA LEU A 68 -3.44 10.87 -4.25
C LEU A 68 -2.94 11.20 -5.66
N GLN A 69 -1.73 11.76 -5.80
CA GLN A 69 -1.08 11.99 -7.09
C GLN A 69 -0.57 10.71 -7.75
N GLY A 70 -0.56 9.60 -7.00
CA GLY A 70 -0.22 8.28 -7.49
C GLY A 70 1.17 7.83 -7.03
N VAL A 71 1.21 6.70 -6.31
CA VAL A 71 2.42 5.93 -6.06
C VAL A 71 2.28 4.62 -6.83
N SER A 72 3.17 4.38 -7.79
CA SER A 72 3.11 3.20 -8.66
C SER A 72 4.31 2.25 -8.54
N ASP A 73 5.45 2.73 -8.05
CA ASP A 73 6.65 1.92 -7.86
C ASP A 73 7.07 1.85 -6.38
N PRO A 74 7.01 0.67 -5.74
CA PRO A 74 7.49 0.49 -4.38
C PRO A 74 9.04 0.45 -4.26
N GLY A 75 9.78 0.37 -5.37
CA GLY A 75 11.25 0.22 -5.37
C GLY A 75 12.04 1.37 -4.71
N GLY A 76 11.42 2.55 -4.60
CA GLY A 76 11.96 3.70 -3.87
C GLY A 76 11.86 3.61 -2.35
N TYR A 77 11.18 2.60 -1.81
CA TYR A 77 10.81 2.48 -0.40
C TYR A 77 11.48 1.28 0.26
N LYS A 78 11.59 1.30 1.59
CA LYS A 78 12.18 0.19 2.36
C LYS A 78 11.14 -0.92 2.52
N HIS A 79 11.40 -2.10 1.95
CA HIS A 79 10.58 -3.29 2.16
C HIS A 79 10.71 -3.81 3.60
N LEU A 80 9.58 -4.09 4.25
CA LEU A 80 9.47 -4.72 5.56
C LEU A 80 9.36 -6.24 5.41
N ALA A 81 10.45 -6.87 4.98
CA ALA A 81 10.47 -8.27 4.58
C ALA A 81 10.35 -9.27 5.76
N PHE A 82 10.86 -8.90 6.93
CA PHE A 82 10.93 -9.78 8.09
C PHE A 82 9.69 -9.63 8.96
N THR A 83 8.90 -10.70 9.05
CA THR A 83 7.58 -10.68 9.70
C THR A 83 7.63 -10.62 11.23
N ASP A 84 8.73 -11.07 11.82
CA ASP A 84 9.00 -11.10 13.26
C ASP A 84 9.64 -9.81 13.77
N ALA A 85 10.14 -8.94 12.87
CA ALA A 85 10.71 -7.66 13.26
C ALA A 85 9.65 -6.79 13.94
N GLU A 86 10.02 -6.16 15.05
CA GLU A 86 9.18 -5.19 15.74
C GLU A 86 9.03 -3.90 14.92
N LEU A 87 7.87 -3.25 15.02
CA LEU A 87 7.59 -2.03 14.27
C LEU A 87 8.59 -0.92 14.60
N GLN A 88 8.96 -0.78 15.87
CA GLN A 88 9.94 0.20 16.29
C GLN A 88 11.31 0.02 15.63
N ASP A 89 11.78 -1.22 15.45
CA ASP A 89 13.08 -1.54 14.86
C ASP A 89 13.13 -1.28 13.36
N VAL A 90 11.97 -1.32 12.70
CA VAL A 90 11.88 -1.04 11.26
C VAL A 90 11.64 0.43 10.94
N GLY A 91 11.48 1.29 11.95
CA GLY A 91 11.32 2.74 11.83
C GLY A 91 9.87 3.24 11.98
N LEU A 92 8.98 2.40 12.51
CA LEU A 92 7.60 2.74 12.87
C LEU A 92 7.50 2.81 14.40
N LYS A 93 7.98 3.91 14.98
CA LYS A 93 7.92 4.17 16.42
C LYS A 93 7.33 5.53 16.72
N SER A 94 6.70 5.64 17.89
CA SER A 94 6.13 6.89 18.37
C SER A 94 7.18 8.01 18.42
N GLY A 95 6.76 9.24 18.11
CA GLY A 95 7.65 10.41 18.06
C GLY A 95 8.50 10.54 16.77
N GLU A 96 8.62 9.50 15.94
CA GLU A 96 9.31 9.58 14.64
C GLU A 96 8.38 9.47 13.42
N LEU A 97 7.07 9.58 13.67
CA LEU A 97 6.00 9.47 12.68
C LEU A 97 5.73 10.78 11.91
N GLY A 98 6.70 11.70 11.84
CA GLY A 98 6.61 12.89 10.98
C GLY A 98 5.44 13.81 11.31
N GLU A 99 5.25 14.16 12.59
CA GLU A 99 4.13 14.98 13.03
C GLU A 99 4.09 16.35 12.33
N VAL A 100 2.92 16.68 11.80
CA VAL A 100 2.63 17.98 11.16
C VAL A 100 1.50 18.70 11.90
N SER A 101 1.36 20.00 11.68
CA SER A 101 0.29 20.78 12.32
C SER A 101 -1.10 20.35 11.83
N ARG A 102 -2.15 20.65 12.59
CA ARG A 102 -3.55 20.40 12.18
C ARG A 102 -3.91 21.01 10.81
N PRO A 103 -3.57 22.28 10.49
CA PRO A 103 -3.87 22.83 9.18
C PRO A 103 -3.12 22.10 8.06
N GLU A 104 -1.86 21.72 8.25
CA GLU A 104 -1.12 20.96 7.25
C GLU A 104 -1.74 19.57 6.99
N ARG A 105 -2.29 18.90 8.01
CA ARG A 105 -3.05 17.65 7.78
C ARG A 105 -4.31 17.87 6.99
N ALA A 106 -5.03 18.97 7.25
CA ALA A 106 -6.23 19.33 6.50
C ALA A 106 -5.91 19.60 5.02
N ASP A 107 -4.71 20.11 4.73
CA ASP A 107 -4.17 20.28 3.38
C ASP A 107 -3.60 18.98 2.78
N GLY A 108 -3.77 17.82 3.42
CA GLY A 108 -3.28 16.52 2.93
C GLY A 108 -1.77 16.31 3.05
N LYS A 109 -1.05 17.17 3.79
CA LYS A 109 0.39 17.02 4.08
C LYS A 109 0.67 16.04 5.21
N GLY A 110 -0.36 15.39 5.74
CA GLY A 110 -0.23 14.35 6.76
C GLY A 110 0.61 13.18 6.23
N PRO A 111 1.50 12.60 7.06
CA PRO A 111 2.38 11.53 6.65
C PRO A 111 1.63 10.21 6.41
N VAL A 112 2.07 9.48 5.39
CA VAL A 112 1.75 8.08 5.12
C VAL A 112 2.95 7.26 5.53
N HIS A 113 2.72 6.35 6.47
CA HIS A 113 3.77 5.62 7.16
C HIS A 113 4.06 4.29 6.49
N VAL A 114 3.04 3.67 5.90
CA VAL A 114 3.12 2.36 5.29
C VAL A 114 2.43 2.38 3.93
N LEU A 115 3.13 1.92 2.92
CA LEU A 115 2.57 1.55 1.63
C LEU A 115 2.28 0.06 1.64
N VAL A 116 1.08 -0.31 1.22
CA VAL A 116 0.58 -1.68 1.20
C VAL A 116 0.46 -2.10 -0.25
N VAL A 117 1.25 -3.09 -0.65
CA VAL A 117 1.11 -3.75 -1.94
C VAL A 117 0.39 -5.05 -1.65
N ALA A 118 -0.89 -5.11 -2.02
CA ALA A 118 -1.56 -6.39 -2.15
C ALA A 118 -1.04 -7.05 -3.43
N PRO A 119 -0.85 -8.39 -3.45
CA PRO A 119 -0.63 -9.08 -4.70
C PRO A 119 -1.80 -8.68 -5.60
N SER A 120 -1.50 -8.11 -6.76
CA SER A 120 -2.55 -7.70 -7.68
C SER A 120 -3.43 -8.91 -7.89
N SER A 121 -4.73 -8.76 -7.67
CA SER A 121 -5.68 -9.66 -8.30
C SER A 121 -5.54 -9.43 -9.80
N THR A 122 -4.52 -9.99 -10.43
CA THR A 122 -4.40 -10.06 -11.88
C THR A 122 -5.68 -10.70 -12.41
N ALA A 123 -6.30 -11.60 -11.63
CA ALA A 123 -7.67 -12.07 -11.79
C ALA A 123 -8.71 -10.94 -11.97
N THR A 124 -8.78 -9.92 -11.09
CA THR A 124 -9.79 -8.85 -11.20
C THR A 124 -9.49 -7.87 -12.32
N LYS A 125 -8.21 -7.65 -12.64
CA LYS A 125 -7.82 -6.83 -13.79
C LYS A 125 -8.09 -7.55 -15.11
N ILE A 126 -7.85 -8.86 -15.17
CA ILE A 126 -8.22 -9.72 -16.30
C ILE A 126 -9.74 -9.80 -16.42
N GLU A 127 -10.48 -10.08 -15.34
CA GLU A 127 -11.95 -10.10 -15.36
C GLU A 127 -12.52 -8.76 -15.80
N LEU A 128 -12.02 -7.63 -15.30
CA LEU A 128 -12.50 -6.30 -15.72
C LEU A 128 -12.17 -6.02 -17.19
N LEU A 129 -10.98 -6.42 -17.67
CA LEU A 129 -10.62 -6.29 -19.08
C LEU A 129 -11.49 -7.19 -19.96
N GLU A 130 -11.75 -8.43 -19.53
CA GLU A 130 -12.62 -9.39 -20.22
C GLU A 130 -14.08 -8.89 -20.23
N ASP A 131 -14.57 -8.28 -19.14
CA ASP A 131 -15.89 -7.67 -19.07
C ASP A 131 -16.00 -6.48 -20.03
N LEU A 132 -15.00 -5.59 -20.05
CA LEU A 132 -14.94 -4.46 -20.99
C LEU A 132 -14.77 -4.90 -22.45
N GLN A 133 -14.12 -6.04 -22.71
CA GLN A 133 -14.07 -6.67 -24.02
C GLN A 133 -15.42 -7.26 -24.43
N GLN A 134 -16.12 -7.97 -23.52
CA GLN A 134 -17.46 -8.52 -23.78
C GLN A 134 -18.50 -7.42 -23.99
N GLN A 135 -18.36 -6.29 -23.30
CA GLN A 135 -19.17 -5.10 -23.49
C GLN A 135 -18.78 -4.30 -24.75
N GLY A 136 -17.75 -4.72 -25.49
CA GLY A 136 -17.31 -4.09 -26.74
C GLY A 136 -16.61 -2.73 -26.57
N VAL A 137 -16.27 -2.35 -25.34
CA VAL A 137 -15.63 -1.08 -24.99
C VAL A 137 -14.14 -1.09 -25.38
N LEU A 138 -13.50 -2.26 -25.29
CA LEU A 138 -12.12 -2.48 -25.70
C LEU A 138 -12.07 -3.37 -26.94
N GLN A 139 -11.61 -2.84 -28.07
CA GLN A 139 -11.37 -3.66 -29.25
C GLN A 139 -9.95 -4.25 -29.21
N HIS A 140 -9.88 -5.58 -29.10
CA HIS A 140 -8.69 -6.44 -29.18
C HIS A 140 -7.60 -6.18 -28.12
N VAL A 141 -7.62 -6.95 -27.02
CA VAL A 141 -6.43 -7.17 -26.21
C VAL A 141 -5.57 -8.22 -26.93
N ASP A 142 -4.33 -7.87 -27.24
CA ASP A 142 -3.40 -8.78 -27.90
C ASP A 142 -3.11 -10.01 -27.01
N GLU A 143 -3.11 -11.21 -27.60
CA GLU A 143 -2.92 -12.46 -26.86
C GLU A 143 -1.55 -12.51 -26.16
N ALA A 144 -0.54 -11.81 -26.67
CA ALA A 144 0.75 -11.68 -26.00
C ALA A 144 0.65 -10.81 -24.74
N VAL A 145 -0.24 -9.81 -24.70
CA VAL A 145 -0.51 -9.03 -23.49
C VAL A 145 -1.21 -9.90 -22.45
N ARG A 146 -2.18 -10.72 -22.88
CA ARG A 146 -2.85 -11.70 -21.99
C ARG A 146 -1.86 -12.71 -21.41
N GLN A 147 -1.01 -13.30 -22.25
CA GLN A 147 -0.05 -14.33 -21.84
C GLN A 147 1.04 -13.76 -20.93
N ASN A 148 1.61 -12.59 -21.25
CA ASN A 148 2.61 -11.93 -20.41
C ASN A 148 2.07 -11.56 -19.02
N MET A 149 0.79 -11.21 -18.91
CA MET A 149 0.16 -10.96 -17.61
C MET A 149 -0.12 -12.24 -16.80
N ILE A 150 -0.28 -13.39 -17.46
CA ILE A 150 -0.40 -14.70 -16.80
C ILE A 150 0.97 -15.17 -16.30
N ASP A 151 2.03 -15.00 -17.10
CA ASP A 151 3.39 -15.42 -16.75
C ASP A 151 4.02 -14.61 -15.60
N GLN A 152 3.45 -13.45 -15.26
CA GLN A 152 3.86 -12.61 -14.13
C GLN A 152 3.00 -12.79 -12.87
N ALA A 153 2.03 -13.72 -12.87
CA ALA A 153 1.16 -14.06 -11.73
C ALA A 153 1.66 -15.30 -10.97
#